data_AF-A0A967BDG5-F1
#
_entry.id   AF-A0A967BDG5-F1
#
_cell.length_a   1.000
_cell.length_b   1.000
_cell.length_c   1.000
_cell.angle_alpha   90.00
_cell.angle_beta   90.00
_cell.angle_gamma   90.00
#
_symmetry.space_group_name_H-M   'P 1'
#
loop_
_entity.id
_entity.type
_entity.pdbx_description
1 polymer ?
#
loop_
_entity_poly.entity_id
_entity_poly.type
_entity_poly.pdbx_seq_one_letter_code
_entity_poly.pdbx_strand_id
1 'polypeptide(L)'
;MVLHLAATEFEIPNLYYHCNTKRTWQSYLTSAFKESFSESKFDYGKAISNASFRLAGLEVKVGLLLADDEAKIRKNQTLSGAVRPSIVIDSILSTFSILEGLTMLSYLANLKQDRLELELAKTKRGKKISQGLKVATGNNCSKQVKALTELRDRCIHQDHADLKDDLDYMHVFKTDSLRPHIELLHSYLKSLETEENQLPSTNFREFWALDHTSSV
;
A
#
# COMPACT_ATOMS: atom_id res chain seq x y z
N MET A 1 7.33 16.77 10.88
CA MET A 1 8.75 17.02 10.53
C MET A 1 8.84 16.89 9.03
N VAL A 2 9.19 17.97 8.33
CA VAL A 2 9.28 18.01 6.87
C VAL A 2 10.74 17.85 6.49
N LEU A 3 11.05 16.88 5.61
CA LEU A 3 12.38 16.79 5.00
C LEU A 3 12.37 17.63 3.72
N HIS A 4 12.97 18.82 3.77
CA HIS A 4 13.25 19.61 2.56
C HIS A 4 14.62 19.18 2.04
N LEU A 5 14.67 18.60 0.83
CA LEU A 5 15.92 18.42 0.10
C LEU A 5 16.15 19.66 -0.77
N ALA A 6 17.24 20.38 -0.52
CA ALA A 6 17.61 21.56 -1.28
C ALA A 6 17.95 21.16 -2.73
N ALA A 7 17.22 21.72 -3.70
CA ALA A 7 17.43 21.52 -5.12
C ALA A 7 17.94 22.81 -5.76
N THR A 8 19.14 22.77 -6.31
CA THR A 8 19.70 23.82 -7.19
C THR A 8 19.45 23.50 -8.65
N GLU A 9 19.00 24.53 -9.39
CA GLU A 9 19.12 24.79 -10.84
C GLU A 9 18.38 23.93 -11.89
N PHE A 10 17.41 23.10 -11.49
CA PHE A 10 16.38 22.65 -12.43
C PHE A 10 15.02 22.95 -11.81
N GLU A 11 14.10 23.57 -12.56
CA GLU A 11 12.68 23.72 -12.19
C GLU A 11 12.02 22.33 -12.13
N ILE A 12 12.41 21.57 -11.11
CA ILE A 12 11.69 20.39 -10.68
C ILE A 12 10.62 20.94 -9.73
N PRO A 13 9.33 20.65 -9.95
CA PRO A 13 8.30 20.99 -8.99
C PRO A 13 8.79 20.53 -7.61
N ASN A 14 8.71 21.38 -6.58
CA ASN A 14 9.10 21.00 -5.22
C ASN A 14 8.35 19.72 -4.83
N LEU A 15 8.97 18.55 -5.03
CA LEU A 15 8.41 17.26 -4.68
C LEU A 15 8.53 17.13 -3.17
N TYR A 16 7.37 17.24 -2.53
CA TYR A 16 7.24 17.13 -1.09
C TYR A 16 6.83 15.70 -0.78
N TYR A 17 7.68 14.95 -0.07
CA TYR A 17 7.26 13.64 0.43
C TYR A 17 6.44 13.80 1.72
N HIS A 18 5.22 13.30 1.66
CA HIS A 18 4.30 13.17 2.77
C HIS A 18 4.74 12.05 3.72
N CYS A 19 4.72 12.32 5.03
CA CYS A 19 4.97 11.32 6.07
C CYS A 19 3.79 11.32 7.04
N ASN A 20 2.65 10.74 6.62
CA ASN A 20 1.51 10.68 7.53
C ASN A 20 1.81 9.74 8.70
N THR A 21 1.32 10.12 9.87
CA THR A 21 1.53 9.34 11.08
C THR A 21 0.53 8.20 11.15
N LYS A 22 0.81 7.20 12.01
CA LYS A 22 -0.18 6.20 12.41
C LYS A 22 -1.50 6.86 12.83
N ARG A 23 -1.45 7.97 13.58
CA ARG A 23 -2.63 8.67 14.08
C ARG A 23 -3.46 9.26 12.94
N THR A 24 -2.81 9.87 11.94
CA THR A 24 -3.48 10.42 10.75
C THR A 24 -4.24 9.32 10.01
N TRP A 25 -3.56 8.21 9.70
CA TRP A 25 -4.18 7.05 9.04
C TRP A 25 -5.28 6.41 9.90
N GLN A 26 -5.09 6.34 11.21
CA GLN A 26 -6.07 5.78 12.13
C GLN A 26 -7.34 6.62 12.18
N SER A 27 -7.22 7.95 12.24
CA SER A 27 -8.37 8.85 12.16
C SER A 27 -9.14 8.65 10.85
N TYR A 28 -8.45 8.64 9.71
CA TYR A 28 -9.06 8.43 8.40
C TYR A 28 -9.82 7.09 8.31
N LEU A 29 -9.15 6.00 8.68
CA LEU A 29 -9.73 4.66 8.61
C LEU A 29 -10.85 4.45 9.65
N THR A 30 -10.75 5.03 10.85
CA THR A 30 -11.83 4.96 11.81
C THR A 30 -13.08 5.65 11.26
N SER A 31 -12.97 6.87 10.72
CA SER A 31 -14.12 7.56 10.13
C SER A 31 -14.77 6.75 8.99
N ALA A 32 -13.98 6.08 8.15
CA ALA A 32 -14.50 5.29 7.03
C ALA A 32 -15.27 4.02 7.43
N PHE A 33 -14.96 3.42 8.59
CA PHE A 33 -15.52 2.10 8.96
C PHE A 33 -16.32 2.08 10.25
N LYS A 34 -16.28 3.14 11.08
CA LYS A 34 -16.88 3.14 12.43
C LYS A 34 -18.39 2.95 12.42
N GLU A 35 -19.08 3.48 11.42
CA GLU A 35 -20.54 3.35 11.32
C GLU A 35 -20.99 1.93 10.93
N SER A 36 -20.12 1.14 10.30
CA SER A 36 -20.47 -0.18 9.76
C SER A 36 -20.25 -1.34 10.73
N PHE A 37 -19.68 -1.09 11.91
CA PHE A 37 -19.34 -2.14 12.88
C PHE A 37 -19.72 -1.76 14.31
N SER A 38 -20.43 -2.64 15.02
CA SER A 38 -20.55 -2.53 16.47
C SER A 38 -19.23 -2.97 17.12
N GLU A 39 -18.72 -2.17 18.07
CA GLU A 39 -17.44 -2.40 18.76
C GLU A 39 -17.33 -3.78 19.44
N SER A 40 -18.46 -4.43 19.72
CA SER A 40 -18.55 -5.65 20.54
C SER A 40 -18.31 -6.97 19.82
N LYS A 41 -18.24 -7.03 18.49
CA LYS A 41 -18.21 -8.32 17.74
C LYS A 41 -16.94 -8.57 16.91
N PHE A 42 -16.05 -7.59 16.78
CA PHE A 42 -14.87 -7.69 15.94
C PHE A 42 -13.70 -6.98 16.62
N ASP A 43 -12.47 -7.46 16.42
CA ASP A 43 -11.24 -6.78 16.90
C ASP A 43 -10.93 -5.57 15.97
N TYR A 44 -11.96 -4.73 15.77
CA TYR A 44 -12.02 -3.58 14.86
C TYR A 44 -10.90 -2.61 15.15
N GLY A 45 -10.78 -2.22 16.42
CA GLY A 45 -9.74 -1.31 16.89
C GLY A 45 -8.35 -1.85 16.56
N LYS A 46 -8.12 -3.15 16.70
CA LYS A 46 -6.82 -3.76 16.37
C LYS A 46 -6.58 -3.85 14.86
N ALA A 47 -7.57 -4.21 14.07
CA ALA A 47 -7.46 -4.25 12.60
C ALA A 47 -7.13 -2.87 12.03
N ILE A 48 -7.87 -1.84 12.45
CA ILE A 48 -7.64 -0.45 12.04
C ILE A 48 -6.28 0.04 12.54
N SER A 49 -5.93 -0.19 13.81
CA SER A 49 -4.64 0.21 14.38
C SER A 49 -3.45 -0.42 13.64
N ASN A 50 -3.56 -1.72 13.28
CA ASN A 50 -2.54 -2.43 12.52
C ASN A 50 -2.42 -1.91 11.09
N ALA A 51 -3.54 -1.71 10.39
CA ALA A 51 -3.54 -1.15 9.04
C ALA A 51 -2.92 0.26 9.02
N SER A 52 -3.29 1.09 9.99
CA SER A 52 -2.76 2.46 10.13
C SER A 52 -1.26 2.50 10.37
N PHE A 53 -0.75 1.58 11.19
CA PHE A 53 0.69 1.45 11.42
C PHE A 53 1.42 1.01 10.15
N ARG A 54 0.87 0.03 9.42
CA ARG A 54 1.46 -0.46 8.17
C ARG A 54 1.43 0.59 7.06
N LEU A 55 0.36 1.39 6.96
CA LEU A 55 0.25 2.49 6.01
C LEU A 55 1.31 3.56 6.27
N ALA A 56 1.47 3.99 7.53
CA ALA A 56 2.51 4.96 7.90
C ALA A 56 3.91 4.44 7.57
N GLY A 57 4.20 3.17 7.85
CA GLY A 57 5.48 2.55 7.50
C GLY A 57 5.71 2.42 5.99
N LEU A 58 4.66 2.06 5.23
CA LEU A 58 4.72 1.95 3.78
C LEU A 58 4.97 3.31 3.12
N GLU A 59 4.37 4.37 3.65
CA GLU A 59 4.52 5.72 3.12
C GLU A 59 5.96 6.24 3.20
N VAL A 60 6.66 5.95 4.30
CA VAL A 60 8.09 6.25 4.44
C VAL A 60 8.91 5.47 3.40
N LYS A 61 8.63 4.19 3.22
CA LYS A 61 9.32 3.33 2.25
C LYS A 61 9.13 3.81 0.82
N VAL A 62 7.90 4.16 0.45
CA VAL A 62 7.57 4.74 -0.86
C VAL A 62 8.29 6.07 -1.06
N GLY A 63 8.32 6.94 -0.04
CA GLY A 63 9.08 8.20 -0.10
C GLY A 63 10.58 8.00 -0.33
N LEU A 64 11.19 6.99 0.31
CA LEU A 64 12.60 6.64 0.07
C LEU A 64 12.83 6.15 -1.36
N LEU A 65 11.91 5.34 -1.92
CA LEU A 65 12.00 4.86 -3.30
C LEU A 65 11.87 6.00 -4.32
N LEU A 66 10.95 6.96 -4.07
CA LEU A 66 10.81 8.18 -4.87
C LEU A 66 12.10 9.00 -4.88
N ALA A 67 12.67 9.25 -3.70
CA ALA A 67 13.90 10.02 -3.55
C ALA A 67 15.09 9.36 -4.27
N ASP A 68 15.20 8.03 -4.22
CA ASP A 68 16.26 7.29 -4.91
C ASP A 68 16.09 7.32 -6.44
N ASP A 69 14.85 7.21 -6.94
CA ASP A 69 14.57 7.33 -8.37
C ASP A 69 14.87 8.76 -8.88
N GLU A 70 14.56 9.80 -8.11
CA GLU A 70 14.94 11.18 -8.44
C GLU A 70 16.46 11.40 -8.45
N ALA A 71 17.17 10.88 -7.44
CA ALA A 71 18.62 11.01 -7.35
C ALA A 71 19.32 10.41 -8.58
N LYS A 72 18.82 9.26 -9.07
CA LYS A 72 19.30 8.61 -10.31
C LYS A 72 19.14 9.49 -11.54
N ILE A 73 17.97 10.12 -11.72
CA ILE A 73 17.72 11.03 -12.85
C ILE A 73 18.69 12.22 -12.79
N ARG A 74 18.97 12.73 -11.59
CA ARG A 74 19.87 13.87 -11.36
C ARG A 74 21.37 13.53 -11.42
N LYS A 75 21.76 12.30 -11.77
CA LYS A 75 23.16 11.80 -11.82
C LYS A 75 23.94 11.91 -10.50
N ASN A 76 23.25 12.12 -9.37
CA ASN A 76 23.86 12.03 -8.04
C ASN A 76 23.77 10.59 -7.57
N GLN A 77 24.86 10.08 -6.96
CA GLN A 77 25.02 8.68 -6.55
C GLN A 77 23.76 8.10 -5.89
N THR A 78 23.42 6.86 -6.25
CA THR A 78 22.36 6.08 -5.60
C THR A 78 22.52 6.10 -4.09
N LEU A 79 21.47 6.47 -3.36
CA LEU A 79 21.52 6.61 -1.90
C LEU A 79 21.77 5.26 -1.21
N SER A 80 21.42 4.13 -1.85
CA SER A 80 21.84 2.80 -1.41
C SER A 80 21.44 1.71 -2.40
N GLY A 81 22.40 1.19 -3.19
CA GLY A 81 22.15 0.04 -4.08
C GLY A 81 21.80 -1.27 -3.33
N ALA A 82 22.19 -1.40 -2.06
CA ALA A 82 22.00 -2.61 -1.27
C ALA A 82 20.70 -2.62 -0.42
N VAL A 83 20.12 -1.45 -0.12
CA VAL A 83 18.89 -1.33 0.71
C VAL A 83 17.61 -1.33 -0.14
N ARG A 84 17.73 -1.10 -1.46
CA ARG A 84 16.57 -0.98 -2.34
C ARG A 84 15.75 -2.27 -2.50
N PRO A 85 16.34 -3.46 -2.72
CA PRO A 85 15.56 -4.69 -2.85
C PRO A 85 14.75 -5.02 -1.58
N SER A 86 15.32 -4.82 -0.40
CA SER A 86 14.62 -5.05 0.87
C SER A 86 13.46 -4.07 1.07
N ILE A 87 13.65 -2.78 0.74
CA ILE A 87 12.55 -1.79 0.77
C ILE A 87 11.42 -2.19 -0.19
N VAL A 88 11.75 -2.69 -1.39
CA VAL A 88 10.75 -3.12 -2.37
C VAL A 88 9.99 -4.36 -1.87
N ILE A 89 10.69 -5.39 -1.38
CA ILE A 89 10.09 -6.60 -0.79
C ILE A 89 9.14 -6.21 0.35
N ASP A 90 9.63 -5.42 1.30
CA ASP A 90 8.85 -4.94 2.44
C ASP A 90 7.60 -4.17 2.00
N SER A 91 7.71 -3.38 0.93
CA SER A 91 6.60 -2.59 0.40
C SER A 91 5.54 -3.48 -0.26
N ILE A 92 5.95 -4.54 -0.96
CA ILE A 92 5.03 -5.54 -1.54
C ILE A 92 4.28 -6.27 -0.42
N LEU A 93 5.00 -6.79 0.58
CA LEU A 93 4.42 -7.50 1.71
C LEU A 93 3.47 -6.62 2.53
N SER A 94 3.86 -5.36 2.74
CA SER A 94 3.02 -4.37 3.44
C SER A 94 1.76 -4.06 2.65
N THR A 95 1.87 -3.82 1.33
CA THR A 95 0.73 -3.54 0.44
C THR A 95 -0.27 -4.69 0.45
N PHE A 96 0.21 -5.94 0.31
CA PHE A 96 -0.64 -7.12 0.39
C PHE A 96 -1.37 -7.21 1.75
N SER A 97 -0.63 -7.07 2.85
CA SER A 97 -1.20 -7.20 4.19
C SER A 97 -2.23 -6.09 4.51
N ILE A 98 -1.99 -4.86 4.05
CA ILE A 98 -2.94 -3.75 4.21
C ILE A 98 -4.22 -4.04 3.43
N LEU A 99 -4.10 -4.43 2.16
CA LEU A 99 -5.25 -4.78 1.34
C LEU A 99 -6.02 -5.95 1.94
N GLU A 100 -5.35 -7.03 2.37
CA GLU A 100 -5.99 -8.17 3.05
C GLU A 100 -6.78 -7.74 4.28
N GLY A 101 -6.18 -6.90 5.13
CA GLY A 101 -6.83 -6.41 6.34
C GLY A 101 -8.06 -5.55 6.03
N LEU A 102 -7.89 -4.49 5.24
CA LEU A 102 -8.94 -3.49 5.02
C LEU A 102 -10.07 -4.01 4.14
N THR A 103 -9.77 -4.74 3.07
CA THR A 103 -10.80 -5.27 2.17
C THR A 103 -11.65 -6.35 2.87
N MET A 104 -11.07 -7.09 3.81
CA MET A 104 -11.84 -7.96 4.69
C MET A 104 -12.83 -7.15 5.54
N LEU A 105 -12.44 -5.98 6.04
CA LEU A 105 -13.38 -5.07 6.72
C LEU A 105 -14.48 -4.61 5.77
N SER A 106 -14.16 -4.13 4.57
CA SER A 106 -15.18 -3.72 3.58
C SER A 106 -16.16 -4.85 3.25
N TYR A 107 -15.66 -6.08 3.11
CA TYR A 107 -16.52 -7.24 2.85
C TYR A 107 -17.46 -7.53 4.03
N LEU A 108 -16.92 -7.60 5.25
CA LEU A 108 -17.70 -7.93 6.45
C LEU A 108 -18.71 -6.83 6.79
N ALA A 109 -18.36 -5.56 6.59
CA ALA A 109 -19.23 -4.40 6.78
C ALA A 109 -20.51 -4.46 5.94
N ASN A 110 -20.44 -5.14 4.79
CA ASN A 110 -21.53 -5.21 3.82
C ASN A 110 -22.35 -6.52 3.94
N LEU A 111 -22.06 -7.37 4.93
CA LEU A 111 -22.84 -8.57 5.18
C LEU A 111 -24.05 -8.26 6.07
N LYS A 112 -25.18 -8.93 5.80
CA LYS A 112 -26.29 -9.00 6.75
C LYS A 112 -25.84 -9.70 8.02
N GLN A 113 -26.43 -9.33 9.16
CA GLN A 113 -25.99 -9.77 10.48
C GLN A 113 -25.99 -11.30 10.69
N ASP A 114 -26.96 -12.00 10.10
CA ASP A 114 -27.04 -13.47 10.06
C ASP A 114 -25.87 -14.10 9.28
N ARG A 115 -25.48 -13.50 8.16
CA ARG A 115 -24.34 -13.96 7.34
C ARG A 115 -23.00 -13.58 7.93
N LEU A 116 -22.92 -12.46 8.63
CA LEU A 116 -21.71 -11.99 9.30
C LEU A 116 -21.24 -13.01 10.35
N GLU A 117 -22.14 -13.49 11.20
CA GLU A 117 -21.83 -14.47 12.25
C GLU A 117 -21.33 -15.80 11.67
N LEU A 118 -21.92 -16.24 10.55
CA LEU A 118 -21.52 -17.45 9.83
C LEU A 118 -20.15 -17.31 9.14
N GLU A 119 -19.82 -16.13 8.59
CA GLU A 119 -18.54 -15.86 7.93
C GLU A 119 -17.37 -15.69 8.91
N LEU A 120 -17.64 -15.18 10.11
CA LEU A 120 -16.65 -15.10 11.18
C LEU A 120 -16.17 -16.51 11.61
N ALA A 121 -17.08 -17.48 11.65
CA ALA A 121 -16.79 -18.85 12.05
C ALA A 121 -15.98 -19.68 11.02
N LYS A 122 -15.89 -19.27 9.75
CA LYS A 122 -15.38 -20.09 8.62
C LYS A 122 -13.99 -19.69 8.09
N THR A 123 -13.22 -18.89 8.82
CA THR A 123 -12.13 -18.04 8.30
C THR A 123 -10.97 -18.76 7.57
N LYS A 124 -11.07 -18.89 6.23
CA LYS A 124 -9.90 -18.90 5.33
C LYS A 124 -9.76 -17.51 4.69
N ARG A 125 -8.65 -16.82 4.98
CA ARG A 125 -8.40 -15.40 4.64
C ARG A 125 -8.23 -15.12 3.14
N GLY A 126 -7.74 -16.10 2.36
CA GLY A 126 -7.20 -15.87 1.01
C GLY A 126 -8.17 -15.48 -0.12
N LYS A 127 -9.51 -15.56 0.05
CA LYS A 127 -10.47 -15.17 -1.02
C LYS A 127 -11.08 -13.78 -0.85
N LYS A 128 -10.70 -13.06 0.22
CA LYS A 128 -11.44 -11.86 0.66
C LYS A 128 -10.96 -10.55 0.04
N ILE A 129 -9.73 -10.51 -0.50
CA ILE A 129 -9.18 -9.30 -1.14
C ILE A 129 -10.01 -8.87 -2.35
N SER A 130 -10.20 -9.78 -3.32
CA SER A 130 -10.94 -9.46 -4.55
C SER A 130 -12.40 -9.12 -4.28
N GLN A 131 -13.03 -9.78 -3.30
CA GLN A 131 -14.41 -9.51 -2.90
C GLN A 131 -14.54 -8.14 -2.21
N GLY A 132 -13.65 -7.83 -1.26
CA GLY A 132 -13.68 -6.54 -0.57
C GLY A 132 -13.33 -5.36 -1.49
N LEU A 133 -12.36 -5.54 -2.41
CA LEU A 133 -12.10 -4.56 -3.47
C LEU A 133 -13.31 -4.34 -4.36
N LYS A 134 -14.01 -5.41 -4.77
CA LYS A 134 -15.23 -5.30 -5.56
C LYS A 134 -16.35 -4.56 -4.81
N VAL A 135 -16.50 -4.82 -3.51
CA VAL A 135 -17.47 -4.10 -2.67
C VAL A 135 -17.14 -2.61 -2.59
N ALA A 136 -15.89 -2.25 -2.37
CA ALA A 136 -15.47 -0.86 -2.20
C ALA A 136 -15.45 -0.07 -3.51
N THR A 137 -15.01 -0.68 -4.62
CA THR A 137 -14.76 0.02 -5.89
C THR A 137 -15.82 -0.25 -6.97
N GLY A 138 -16.70 -1.22 -6.77
CA GLY A 138 -17.64 -1.70 -7.80
C GLY A 138 -16.99 -2.55 -8.89
N ASN A 139 -15.65 -2.63 -8.96
CA ASN A 139 -14.91 -3.22 -10.06
C ASN A 139 -14.33 -4.60 -9.74
N ASN A 140 -14.16 -5.43 -10.77
CA ASN A 140 -13.50 -6.73 -10.62
C ASN A 140 -11.97 -6.60 -10.74
N CYS A 141 -11.27 -6.63 -9.61
CA CYS A 141 -9.80 -6.51 -9.55
C CYS A 141 -9.07 -7.87 -9.55
N SER A 142 -9.71 -8.96 -10.01
CA SER A 142 -9.15 -10.32 -9.90
C SER A 142 -7.78 -10.49 -10.55
N LYS A 143 -7.52 -9.84 -11.69
CA LYS A 143 -6.21 -9.88 -12.37
C LYS A 143 -5.12 -9.19 -11.56
N GLN A 144 -5.39 -7.99 -11.05
CA GLN A 144 -4.45 -7.21 -10.24
C GLN A 144 -4.13 -7.92 -8.92
N VAL A 145 -5.15 -8.52 -8.27
CA VAL A 145 -4.97 -9.30 -7.05
C VAL A 145 -4.16 -10.56 -7.30
N LYS A 146 -4.37 -11.24 -8.44
CA LYS A 146 -3.57 -12.40 -8.82
C LYS A 146 -2.09 -12.03 -9.00
N ALA A 147 -1.80 -10.97 -9.74
CA ALA A 147 -0.44 -10.47 -9.93
C ALA A 147 0.23 -10.09 -8.59
N LEU A 148 -0.49 -9.40 -7.71
CA LEU A 148 0.01 -9.04 -6.38
C LEU A 148 0.28 -10.28 -5.51
N THR A 149 -0.58 -11.30 -5.59
CA THR A 149 -0.40 -12.56 -4.86
C THR A 149 0.84 -13.30 -5.33
N GLU A 150 1.02 -13.43 -6.65
CA GLU A 150 2.22 -14.06 -7.23
C GLU A 150 3.50 -13.31 -6.83
N LEU A 151 3.46 -11.98 -6.83
CA LEU A 151 4.62 -11.17 -6.42
C LEU A 151 4.90 -11.31 -4.92
N ARG A 152 3.87 -11.33 -4.07
CA ARG A 152 3.99 -11.59 -2.62
C ARG A 152 4.54 -12.98 -2.33
N ASP A 153 4.08 -14.00 -3.04
CA ASP A 153 4.59 -15.35 -2.87
C ASP A 153 6.06 -15.40 -3.27
N ARG A 154 6.46 -14.80 -4.38
CA ARG A 154 7.89 -14.67 -4.73
C ARG A 154 8.71 -13.96 -3.63
N CYS A 155 8.21 -12.86 -3.06
CA CYS A 155 8.88 -12.17 -1.94
C CYS A 155 9.11 -13.10 -0.74
N ILE A 156 8.09 -13.86 -0.34
CA ILE A 156 8.17 -14.78 0.82
C ILE A 156 9.13 -15.93 0.53
N HIS A 157 9.11 -16.48 -0.68
CA HIS A 157 10.05 -17.53 -1.05
C HIS A 157 11.49 -17.01 -1.02
N GLN A 158 11.72 -15.73 -1.33
CA GLN A 158 13.05 -15.14 -1.26
C GLN A 158 13.47 -14.68 0.14
N ASP A 159 12.54 -14.27 0.99
CA ASP A 159 12.79 -14.01 2.43
C ASP A 159 13.12 -15.31 3.20
N HIS A 160 12.80 -16.47 2.61
CA HIS A 160 13.04 -17.80 3.18
C HIS A 160 14.09 -18.64 2.45
N ALA A 161 14.50 -18.27 1.24
CA ALA A 161 15.48 -19.02 0.46
C ALA A 161 16.85 -18.35 0.55
N ASP A 162 17.84 -19.09 1.05
CA ASP A 162 19.24 -18.89 0.69
C ASP A 162 19.35 -18.87 -0.84
N LEU A 163 19.36 -17.68 -1.46
CA LEU A 163 19.48 -17.56 -2.90
C LEU A 163 20.89 -17.97 -3.30
N LYS A 164 20.97 -19.13 -3.95
CA LYS A 164 22.20 -19.75 -4.46
C LYS A 164 22.76 -19.07 -5.72
N ASP A 165 22.06 -18.11 -6.32
CA ASP A 165 22.53 -17.37 -7.49
C ASP A 165 22.05 -15.90 -7.47
N ASP A 166 22.98 -14.94 -7.46
CA ASP A 166 22.76 -13.48 -7.32
C ASP A 166 21.85 -12.85 -8.39
N LEU A 167 21.59 -13.54 -9.51
CA LEU A 167 20.89 -12.99 -10.68
C LEU A 167 19.36 -12.88 -10.50
N ASP A 168 18.74 -13.77 -9.72
CA ASP A 168 17.28 -13.76 -9.51
C ASP A 168 16.82 -12.68 -8.52
N TYR A 169 17.71 -12.22 -7.63
CA TYR A 169 17.38 -11.19 -6.65
C TYR A 169 17.24 -9.79 -7.29
N MET A 170 18.12 -9.47 -8.24
CA MET A 170 18.17 -8.13 -8.85
C MET A 170 17.09 -7.88 -9.91
N HIS A 171 16.64 -8.92 -10.62
CA HIS A 171 15.67 -8.76 -11.69
C HIS A 171 14.22 -8.67 -11.22
N VAL A 172 13.89 -9.21 -10.04
CA VAL A 172 12.50 -9.37 -9.58
C VAL A 172 12.00 -8.15 -8.78
N PHE A 173 12.86 -7.39 -8.10
CA PHE A 173 12.47 -6.29 -7.20
C PHE A 173 12.90 -4.92 -7.71
N LYS A 174 12.57 -4.64 -8.97
CA LYS A 174 12.61 -3.28 -9.51
C LYS A 174 11.46 -2.47 -8.93
N THR A 175 11.69 -1.19 -8.64
CA THR A 175 10.66 -0.25 -8.17
C THR A 175 9.45 -0.20 -9.11
N ASP A 176 9.67 -0.34 -10.42
CA ASP A 176 8.61 -0.36 -11.42
C ASP A 176 7.61 -1.51 -11.21
N SER A 177 8.08 -2.68 -10.75
CA SER A 177 7.22 -3.83 -10.46
C SER A 177 6.27 -3.58 -9.28
N LEU A 178 6.58 -2.63 -8.40
CA LEU A 178 5.76 -2.27 -7.24
C LEU A 178 4.66 -1.25 -7.60
N ARG A 179 4.88 -0.39 -8.61
CA ARG A 179 3.99 0.74 -8.93
C ARG A 179 2.52 0.36 -9.13
N PRO A 180 2.16 -0.66 -9.94
CA PRO A 180 0.75 -1.04 -10.15
C PRO A 180 0.05 -1.50 -8.86
N HIS A 181 0.81 -1.95 -7.87
CA HIS A 181 0.28 -2.43 -6.60
C HIS A 181 0.07 -1.28 -5.60
N ILE A 182 0.94 -0.28 -5.61
CA ILE A 182 0.73 0.97 -4.86
C ILE A 182 -0.44 1.75 -5.46
N GLU A 183 -0.59 1.76 -6.79
CA GLU A 183 -1.76 2.34 -7.46
C GLU A 183 -3.07 1.64 -7.04
N LEU A 184 -3.06 0.30 -6.98
CA LEU A 184 -4.21 -0.48 -6.51
C LEU A 184 -4.58 -0.11 -5.06
N LEU A 185 -3.58 0.00 -4.17
CA LEU A 185 -3.81 0.41 -2.79
C LEU A 185 -4.33 1.84 -2.70
N HIS A 186 -3.72 2.79 -3.41
CA HIS A 186 -4.17 4.18 -3.45
C HIS A 186 -5.62 4.29 -3.94
N SER A 187 -5.96 3.59 -5.02
CA SER A 187 -7.31 3.58 -5.59
C SER A 187 -8.34 3.04 -4.61
N TYR A 188 -7.98 1.97 -3.87
CA TYR A 188 -8.83 1.44 -2.81
C TYR A 188 -9.00 2.43 -1.66
N LEU A 189 -7.91 3.02 -1.16
CA LEU A 189 -7.99 4.02 -0.08
C LEU A 189 -8.85 5.21 -0.50
N LYS A 190 -8.72 5.66 -1.75
CA LYS A 190 -9.52 6.74 -2.33
C LYS A 190 -11.01 6.38 -2.43
N SER A 191 -11.36 5.12 -2.70
CA SER A 191 -12.76 4.69 -2.70
C SER A 191 -13.46 4.73 -1.33
N LEU A 192 -12.71 4.95 -0.25
CA LEU A 192 -13.24 5.11 1.11
C LEU A 192 -13.53 6.58 1.47
N GLU A 193 -13.26 7.53 0.58
CA GLU A 193 -13.52 8.95 0.82
C GLU A 193 -15.03 9.23 0.96
N THR A 194 -15.37 10.15 1.85
CA THR A 194 -16.71 10.73 1.99
C THR A 194 -16.61 12.24 2.02
N GLU A 195 -17.73 12.96 1.92
CA GLU A 195 -17.75 14.43 2.02
C GLU A 195 -17.06 14.94 3.31
N GLU A 196 -17.17 14.19 4.40
CA GLU A 196 -16.62 14.54 5.72
C GLU A 196 -15.23 13.92 6.01
N ASN A 197 -14.77 12.96 5.19
CA ASN A 197 -13.53 12.22 5.42
C ASN A 197 -12.73 12.08 4.12
N GLN A 198 -11.83 13.03 3.88
CA GLN A 198 -10.95 13.06 2.71
C GLN A 198 -9.66 12.29 2.96
N LEU A 199 -9.10 11.68 1.91
CA LEU A 199 -7.84 10.96 1.99
C LEU A 199 -6.72 11.95 2.34
N PRO A 200 -5.89 11.68 3.36
CA PRO A 200 -4.75 12.53 3.65
C PRO A 200 -3.77 12.54 2.46
N SER A 201 -3.11 13.68 2.25
CA SER A 201 -2.09 13.80 1.20
C SER A 201 -1.00 12.75 1.39
N THR A 202 -0.67 11.98 0.35
CA THR A 202 0.15 10.78 0.48
C THR A 202 1.11 10.55 -0.69
N ASN A 203 2.29 10.00 -0.40
CA ASN A 203 3.30 9.62 -1.40
C ASN A 203 2.80 8.57 -2.40
N PHE A 204 1.75 7.81 -2.05
CA PHE A 204 1.25 6.77 -2.93
C PHE A 204 0.80 7.31 -4.28
N ARG A 205 0.26 8.54 -4.32
CA ARG A 205 -0.17 9.19 -5.57
C ARG A 205 1.01 9.51 -6.47
N GLU A 206 2.07 10.07 -5.90
CA GLU A 206 3.25 10.50 -6.64
C GLU A 206 4.02 9.29 -7.19
N PHE A 207 4.00 8.19 -6.47
CA PHE A 207 4.70 6.95 -6.84
C PHE A 207 4.26 6.33 -8.16
N TRP A 208 3.00 6.51 -8.56
CA TRP A 208 2.51 6.03 -9.86
C TRP A 208 2.42 7.14 -10.91
N ALA A 209 2.41 8.42 -10.52
CA ALA A 209 2.26 9.55 -11.43
C ALA A 209 3.54 9.88 -12.24
N LEU A 210 4.70 9.36 -11.85
CA LEU A 210 6.00 9.65 -12.47
C LEU A 210 6.16 9.18 -13.92
N ASP A 211 5.27 8.32 -14.44
CA ASP A 211 5.33 7.88 -15.84
C ASP A 211 4.62 8.83 -16.81
N HIS A 212 3.89 9.83 -16.31
CA HIS A 212 3.14 10.78 -17.16
C HIS A 212 3.90 12.08 -17.50
N THR A 213 5.09 12.30 -16.93
CA THR A 213 5.91 13.50 -17.21
C THR A 213 7.16 13.22 -18.04
N SER A 214 7.42 11.97 -18.40
CA SER A 214 8.60 11.58 -19.20
C SER A 214 8.30 11.45 -20.70
N SER A 215 7.10 11.83 -21.15
CA SER A 215 6.67 11.82 -22.55
C SER A 215 6.36 13.24 -23.03
N VAL A 216 7.39 14.09 -23.12
CA VAL A 216 7.42 15.29 -23.98
C VAL A 216 8.81 15.40 -24.59
#